data_AF-A0A2E2B605-F1
#
_entry.id   AF-A0A2E2B605-F1
#
_cell.length_a   1.000
_cell.length_b   1.000
_cell.length_c   1.000
_cell.angle_alpha   90.00
_cell.angle_beta   90.00
_cell.angle_gamma   90.00
#
_symmetry.space_group_name_H-M   'P 1'
#
loop_
_entity.id
_entity.type
_entity.pdbx_description
1 polymer ?
#
loop_
_entity_poly.entity_id
_entity_poly.type
_entity_poly.pdbx_seq_one_letter_code
_entity_poly.pdbx_strand_id
1 'polypeptide(L)'
;MAGVAYPNDLYGMNLTEAINTGNEPDRGAVFCDTLNDRWGQGTNFRMVRDGKYKYVAFGDAPEILINVQDDPFEQHNLAPDAQGEDADALAQLRAFVKQSIKLNNQDEWKQRDKQLKEKHPKPEAIMHAGLNHYELSDGRIIEHEHLLYKPHVVAPTAGTYIADAPK
;
A
#
# COMPACT_ATOMS: atom_id res chain seq x y z
N MET A 1 -10.42 16.14 -2.99
CA MET A 1 -11.83 16.61 -2.99
C MET A 1 -12.21 17.47 -1.78
N ALA A 2 -11.61 17.32 -0.59
CA ALA A 2 -11.95 18.13 0.60
C ALA A 2 -11.39 19.58 0.61
N GLY A 3 -10.84 20.09 -0.50
CA GLY A 3 -10.27 21.43 -0.58
C GLY A 3 -8.97 21.65 0.21
N VAL A 4 -8.32 20.57 0.70
CA VAL A 4 -7.08 20.64 1.49
C VAL A 4 -5.85 20.59 0.59
N ALA A 5 -4.88 21.46 0.85
CA ALA A 5 -3.57 21.41 0.21
C ALA A 5 -2.82 20.15 0.63
N TYR A 6 -2.17 19.46 -0.31
CA TYR A 6 -1.41 18.25 -0.02
C TYR A 6 0.11 18.50 -0.10
N PRO A 7 0.92 17.77 0.68
CA PRO A 7 2.37 17.86 0.62
C PRO A 7 2.93 17.48 -0.77
N ASN A 8 4.05 18.09 -1.15
CA ASN A 8 4.71 17.83 -2.45
C ASN A 8 5.49 16.50 -2.48
N ASP A 9 5.67 15.85 -1.33
CA ASP A 9 6.45 14.61 -1.15
C ASP A 9 5.56 13.36 -1.07
N LEU A 10 4.28 13.46 -1.46
CA LEU A 10 3.42 12.30 -1.59
C LEU A 10 3.74 11.52 -2.87
N TYR A 11 3.81 10.19 -2.73
CA TYR A 11 3.93 9.28 -3.87
C TYR A 11 2.61 9.08 -4.65
N GLY A 12 1.48 9.46 -4.05
CA GLY A 12 0.16 9.38 -4.68
C GLY A 12 -0.16 10.64 -5.49
N MET A 13 -1.04 10.49 -6.49
CA MET A 13 -1.48 11.59 -7.35
C MET A 13 -2.95 11.94 -7.11
N ASN A 14 -3.27 13.23 -7.18
CA ASN A 14 -4.65 13.71 -7.11
C ASN A 14 -5.42 13.38 -8.40
N LEU A 15 -6.42 12.50 -8.31
CA LEU A 15 -7.26 12.10 -9.46
C LEU A 15 -8.52 12.95 -9.63
N THR A 16 -8.67 14.06 -8.91
CA THR A 16 -9.88 14.92 -9.01
C THR A 16 -10.09 15.42 -10.45
N GLU A 17 -9.02 15.79 -11.15
CA GLU A 17 -9.10 16.21 -12.55
C GLU A 17 -9.54 15.07 -13.48
N ALA A 18 -9.01 13.86 -13.27
CA ALA A 18 -9.39 12.68 -14.03
C ALA A 18 -10.87 12.34 -13.87
N ILE A 19 -11.41 12.46 -12.65
CA ILE A 19 -12.85 12.27 -12.38
C ILE A 19 -13.68 13.29 -13.16
N ASN A 20 -13.24 14.56 -13.19
CA ASN A 20 -14.00 15.64 -13.82
C ASN A 20 -13.93 15.62 -15.35
N THR A 21 -12.85 15.12 -15.92
CA THR A 21 -12.57 15.20 -17.37
C THR A 21 -12.66 13.86 -18.07
N GLY A 22 -12.58 12.75 -17.35
CA GLY A 22 -12.39 11.40 -17.91
C GLY A 22 -10.98 11.13 -18.44
N ASN A 23 -10.05 12.09 -18.35
CA ASN A 23 -8.68 11.93 -18.82
C ASN A 23 -7.79 11.44 -17.67
N GLU A 24 -7.23 10.25 -17.82
CA GLU A 24 -6.24 9.77 -16.85
C GLU A 24 -4.94 10.59 -16.97
N PRO A 25 -4.33 10.99 -15.84
CA PRO A 25 -3.07 11.69 -15.87
C PRO A 25 -1.94 10.72 -16.24
N ASP A 26 -0.88 11.26 -16.84
CA ASP A 26 0.38 10.55 -16.93
C ASP A 26 1.01 10.45 -15.54
N ARG A 27 0.68 9.36 -14.84
CA ARG A 27 1.07 9.09 -13.45
C ARG A 27 2.25 8.14 -13.34
N GLY A 28 2.78 7.66 -14.46
CA GLY A 28 3.76 6.59 -14.51
C GLY A 28 3.29 5.30 -13.85
N ALA A 29 4.26 4.51 -13.38
CA ALA A 29 4.02 3.19 -12.83
C ALA A 29 3.30 3.22 -11.47
N VAL A 30 2.35 2.30 -11.30
CA VAL A 30 1.67 2.03 -10.02
C VAL A 30 2.40 0.93 -9.31
N PHE A 31 2.54 1.00 -8.00
CA PHE A 31 3.15 -0.10 -7.25
C PHE A 31 2.42 -0.39 -5.95
N CYS A 32 2.52 -1.64 -5.51
CA CYS A 32 2.14 -2.04 -4.17
C CYS A 32 3.22 -2.94 -3.57
N ASP A 33 3.31 -2.91 -2.25
CA ASP A 33 4.37 -3.57 -1.51
C ASP A 33 3.79 -4.57 -0.52
N THR A 34 4.39 -5.76 -0.46
CA THR A 34 4.25 -6.64 0.69
C THR A 34 5.64 -6.85 1.28
N LEU A 35 5.92 -6.19 2.41
CA LEU A 35 7.25 -6.15 3.00
C LEU A 35 7.46 -7.21 4.10
N ASN A 36 6.63 -8.25 4.10
CA ASN A 36 6.67 -9.36 5.03
C ASN A 36 6.68 -10.70 4.28
N ASP A 37 7.04 -11.77 5.00
CA ASP A 37 7.12 -13.13 4.48
C ASP A 37 5.79 -13.89 4.57
N ARG A 38 4.65 -13.23 4.32
CA ARG A 38 3.31 -13.84 4.50
C ARG A 38 3.15 -15.16 3.74
N TRP A 39 3.83 -15.32 2.61
CA TRP A 39 3.74 -16.51 1.75
C TRP A 39 5.00 -17.38 1.75
N GLY A 40 5.89 -17.19 2.74
CA GLY A 40 7.15 -17.90 2.85
C GLY A 40 8.35 -16.96 2.85
N GLN A 41 9.49 -17.46 3.33
CA GLN A 41 10.73 -16.68 3.34
C GLN A 41 11.08 -16.21 1.93
N GLY A 42 11.43 -14.92 1.80
CA GLY A 42 11.84 -14.34 0.52
C GLY A 42 10.68 -13.90 -0.38
N THR A 43 9.44 -14.09 0.06
CA THR A 43 8.23 -13.70 -0.69
C THR A 43 7.79 -12.26 -0.45
N ASN A 44 8.57 -11.47 0.29
CA ASN A 44 8.38 -10.04 0.30
C ASN A 44 8.61 -9.48 -1.12
N PHE A 45 7.73 -8.58 -1.56
CA PHE A 45 7.75 -8.11 -2.94
C PHE A 45 7.35 -6.65 -3.11
N ARG A 46 7.74 -6.12 -4.26
CA ARG A 46 7.08 -4.98 -4.91
C ARG A 46 6.45 -5.46 -6.21
N MET A 47 5.16 -5.19 -6.37
CA MET A 47 4.46 -5.31 -7.63
C MET A 47 4.45 -3.93 -8.30
N VAL A 48 4.70 -3.89 -9.61
CA VAL A 48 4.66 -2.69 -10.44
C VAL A 48 3.73 -2.93 -11.62
N ARG A 49 2.82 -2.00 -11.89
CA ARG A 49 1.90 -2.01 -13.02
C ARG A 49 2.18 -0.78 -13.88
N ASP A 50 2.56 -1.01 -15.12
CA ASP A 50 2.83 0.03 -16.10
C ASP A 50 2.35 -0.38 -17.50
N GLY A 51 1.66 0.50 -18.22
CA GLY A 51 1.13 0.23 -19.56
C GLY A 51 0.26 -1.03 -19.62
N LYS A 52 0.71 -2.09 -20.31
CA LYS A 52 0.06 -3.41 -20.38
C LYS A 52 0.69 -4.47 -19.46
N TYR A 53 1.78 -4.13 -18.76
CA TYR A 53 2.54 -5.10 -17.96
C TYR A 53 2.29 -4.95 -16.46
N LYS A 54 2.27 -6.09 -15.78
CA LYS A 54 2.39 -6.25 -14.34
C LYS A 54 3.69 -7.02 -14.07
N TYR A 55 4.54 -6.47 -13.22
CA TYR A 55 5.81 -7.06 -12.81
C TYR A 55 5.83 -7.25 -11.31
N VAL A 56 6.34 -8.38 -10.81
CA VAL A 56 6.53 -8.66 -9.39
C VAL A 56 7.99 -9.04 -9.16
N ALA A 57 8.70 -8.22 -8.39
CA ALA A 57 10.02 -8.53 -7.90
C ALA A 57 9.91 -9.04 -6.47
N PHE A 58 10.47 -10.21 -6.21
CA PHE A 58 10.60 -10.77 -4.87
C PHE A 58 12.00 -10.54 -4.30
N GLY A 59 12.14 -10.66 -2.98
CA GLY A 59 13.44 -10.63 -2.32
C GLY A 59 14.32 -11.84 -2.67
N ASP A 60 13.73 -13.04 -2.61
CA ASP A 60 14.43 -14.31 -2.87
C ASP A 60 13.48 -15.37 -3.48
N ALA A 61 12.75 -14.98 -4.52
CA ALA A 61 11.90 -15.88 -5.30
C ALA A 61 11.89 -15.48 -6.80
N PRO A 62 11.51 -16.38 -7.72
CA PRO A 62 11.43 -16.06 -9.14
C PRO A 62 10.50 -14.87 -9.42
N GLU A 63 10.95 -13.95 -10.26
CA GLU A 63 10.16 -12.79 -10.65
C GLU A 63 8.98 -13.19 -11.56
N ILE A 64 7.97 -12.32 -11.60
CA ILE A 64 6.77 -12.53 -12.43
C ILE A 64 6.61 -11.35 -13.37
N LEU A 65 6.38 -11.62 -14.66
CA LEU A 65 5.96 -10.63 -15.64
C LEU A 65 4.70 -11.13 -16.34
N ILE A 66 3.65 -10.33 -16.33
CA ILE A 66 2.37 -10.62 -16.98
C ILE A 66 2.03 -9.48 -17.92
N ASN A 67 1.66 -9.78 -19.16
CA ASN A 67 0.95 -8.83 -20.01
C ASN A 67 -0.55 -8.95 -19.70
N VAL A 68 -1.09 -8.05 -18.88
CA VAL A 68 -2.47 -8.15 -18.38
C VAL A 68 -3.52 -7.79 -19.43
N GLN A 69 -3.11 -7.23 -20.57
CA GLN A 69 -4.03 -6.99 -21.68
C GLN A 69 -4.32 -8.30 -22.42
N ASP A 70 -3.28 -9.10 -22.65
CA ASP A 70 -3.40 -10.37 -23.38
C ASP A 70 -3.70 -11.56 -22.43
N ASP A 71 -3.31 -11.45 -21.16
CA ASP A 71 -3.56 -12.43 -20.10
C ASP A 71 -4.15 -11.76 -18.83
N PRO A 72 -5.44 -11.35 -18.88
CA PRO A 72 -6.10 -10.68 -17.77
C PRO A 72 -6.31 -11.56 -16.53
N PHE A 73 -6.15 -12.88 -16.67
CA PHE A 73 -6.27 -13.83 -15.57
C PHE A 73 -4.92 -14.25 -14.99
N GLU A 74 -3.82 -13.66 -15.48
CA GLU A 74 -2.47 -13.83 -14.96
C GLU A 74 -2.02 -15.30 -14.91
N GLN A 75 -2.32 -16.07 -15.96
CA GLN A 75 -2.05 -17.50 -16.03
C GLN A 75 -0.62 -17.83 -16.51
N HIS A 76 0.04 -16.91 -17.21
CA HIS A 76 1.32 -17.15 -17.88
C HIS A 76 2.37 -16.13 -17.45
N ASN A 77 3.38 -16.62 -16.73
CA ASN A 77 4.57 -15.82 -16.41
C ASN A 77 5.50 -15.74 -17.62
N LEU A 78 5.68 -14.53 -18.15
CA LEU A 78 6.55 -14.24 -19.29
C LEU A 78 8.02 -14.07 -18.88
N ALA A 79 8.32 -13.83 -17.59
CA ALA A 79 9.67 -13.49 -17.16
C ALA A 79 10.76 -14.51 -17.51
N PRO A 80 10.54 -15.85 -17.41
CA PRO A 80 11.58 -16.83 -17.72
C PRO A 80 12.04 -16.82 -19.18
N ASP A 81 11.12 -16.52 -20.11
CA ASP A 81 11.32 -16.67 -21.55
C ASP A 81 11.00 -15.37 -22.31
N ALA A 82 11.09 -14.21 -21.65
CA ALA A 82 10.73 -12.92 -22.23
C ALA A 82 11.59 -12.61 -23.47
N GLN A 83 10.93 -12.21 -24.57
CA GLN A 83 11.58 -11.83 -25.83
C GLN A 83 10.99 -10.53 -26.36
N GLY A 84 11.74 -9.83 -27.22
CA GLY A 84 11.27 -8.60 -27.88
C GLY A 84 10.77 -7.56 -26.87
N GLU A 85 9.56 -7.05 -27.09
CA GLU A 85 8.93 -6.04 -26.24
C GLU A 85 8.80 -6.48 -24.77
N ASP A 86 8.53 -7.76 -24.51
CA ASP A 86 8.41 -8.28 -23.15
C ASP A 86 9.76 -8.20 -22.40
N ALA A 87 10.87 -8.46 -23.09
CA ALA A 87 12.21 -8.38 -22.51
C ALA A 87 12.60 -6.93 -22.20
N ASP A 88 12.24 -5.99 -23.07
CA ASP A 88 12.45 -4.56 -22.87
C ASP A 88 11.65 -4.04 -21.66
N ALA A 89 10.36 -4.42 -21.57
CA ALA A 89 9.50 -4.08 -20.44
C ALA A 89 10.04 -4.67 -19.12
N LEU A 90 10.48 -5.93 -19.14
CA LEU A 90 11.09 -6.59 -17.97
C LEU A 90 12.31 -5.83 -17.47
N ALA A 91 13.22 -5.45 -18.38
CA ALA A 91 14.43 -4.72 -18.03
C ALA A 91 14.12 -3.36 -17.40
N GLN A 92 13.16 -2.61 -17.96
CA GLN A 92 12.73 -1.31 -17.44
C GLN A 92 12.10 -1.43 -16.05
N LEU A 93 11.15 -2.35 -15.87
CA LEU A 93 10.44 -2.54 -14.60
C LEU A 93 11.38 -3.05 -13.50
N ARG A 94 12.32 -3.94 -13.84
CA ARG A 94 13.36 -4.40 -12.92
C ARG A 94 14.26 -3.25 -12.48
N ALA A 95 14.66 -2.38 -13.41
CA ALA A 95 15.44 -1.19 -13.09
C ALA A 95 14.68 -0.23 -12.17
N PHE A 96 13.39 0.01 -12.43
CA PHE A 96 12.52 0.82 -11.59
C PHE A 96 12.43 0.28 -10.16
N VAL A 97 12.19 -1.03 -9.96
CA VAL A 97 12.13 -1.62 -8.61
C VAL A 97 13.47 -1.45 -7.90
N LYS A 98 14.58 -1.76 -8.56
CA LYS A 98 15.93 -1.66 -7.97
C LYS A 98 16.25 -0.23 -7.51
N GLN A 99 15.76 0.78 -8.22
CA GLN A 99 15.97 2.19 -7.86
C GLN A 99 15.02 2.67 -6.76
N SER A 100 13.84 2.07 -6.63
CA SER A 100 12.76 2.58 -5.78
C SER A 100 12.61 1.86 -4.44
N ILE A 101 13.13 0.65 -4.26
CA ILE A 101 13.09 -0.07 -2.98
C ILE A 101 14.22 -1.11 -2.85
N LYS A 102 14.66 -1.35 -1.61
CA LYS A 102 15.56 -2.45 -1.25
C LYS A 102 14.77 -3.58 -0.60
N LEU A 103 14.36 -4.59 -1.37
CA LEU A 103 13.56 -5.70 -0.87
C LEU A 103 14.29 -6.56 0.18
N ASN A 104 15.62 -6.62 0.14
CA ASN A 104 16.40 -7.46 1.05
C ASN A 104 16.68 -6.80 2.41
N ASN A 105 15.91 -5.77 2.77
CA ASN A 105 16.16 -4.92 3.94
C ASN A 105 15.16 -5.13 5.08
N GLN A 106 14.59 -6.33 5.17
CA GLN A 106 13.51 -6.63 6.12
C GLN A 106 13.90 -6.36 7.58
N ASP A 107 15.15 -6.61 7.96
CA ASP A 107 15.59 -6.42 9.35
C ASP A 107 15.59 -4.95 9.75
N GLU A 108 16.03 -4.05 8.87
CA GLU A 108 15.95 -2.61 9.11
C GLU A 108 14.49 -2.14 9.24
N TRP A 109 13.59 -2.68 8.41
CA TRP A 109 12.16 -2.37 8.52
C TRP A 109 11.56 -2.86 9.83
N LYS A 110 11.85 -4.11 10.22
CA LYS A 110 11.38 -4.68 11.50
C LYS A 110 11.90 -3.89 12.69
N GLN A 111 13.16 -3.45 12.65
CA GLN A 111 13.76 -2.62 13.69
C GLN A 111 13.10 -1.24 13.74
N ARG A 112 12.88 -0.59 12.59
CA ARG A 112 12.20 0.71 12.52
C ARG A 112 10.76 0.61 13.04
N ASP A 113 10.02 -0.42 12.63
CA ASP A 113 8.66 -0.68 13.11
C ASP A 113 8.64 -0.90 14.63
N LYS A 114 9.61 -1.64 15.17
CA LYS A 114 9.76 -1.82 16.61
C LYS A 114 10.00 -0.49 17.32
N GLN A 115 10.94 0.32 16.83
CA GLN A 115 11.22 1.65 17.39
C GLN A 115 10.00 2.58 17.34
N LEU A 116 9.24 2.56 16.24
CA LEU A 116 8.02 3.34 16.10
C LEU A 116 6.94 2.88 17.09
N LYS A 117 6.76 1.57 17.27
CA LYS A 117 5.82 1.02 18.26
C LYS A 117 6.20 1.38 19.70
N GLU A 118 7.49 1.39 20.02
CA GLU A 118 7.99 1.79 21.34
C GLU A 118 7.83 3.30 21.57
N LYS A 119 8.08 4.13 20.54
CA LYS A 119 7.93 5.59 20.60
C LYS A 119 6.46 6.03 20.62
N HIS A 120 5.59 5.29 19.94
CA HIS A 120 4.17 5.57 19.79
C HIS A 120 3.34 4.36 20.24
N PRO A 121 3.33 4.04 21.55
CA PRO A 121 2.57 2.91 22.06
C PRO A 121 1.09 3.12 21.80
N LYS A 122 0.40 2.04 21.40
CA LYS A 122 -1.06 2.06 21.30
C LYS A 122 -1.65 2.27 22.69
N PRO A 123 -2.64 3.17 22.86
CA PRO A 123 -3.43 3.24 24.07
C PRO A 123 -4.00 1.86 24.45
N GLU A 124 -4.07 1.57 25.75
CA GLU A 124 -4.59 0.30 26.27
C GLU A 124 -6.01 0.02 25.77
N ALA A 125 -6.84 1.06 25.66
CA ALA A 125 -8.21 1.01 25.14
C ALA A 125 -8.33 0.42 23.72
N ILE A 126 -7.23 0.36 22.95
CA ILE A 126 -7.25 0.00 21.53
C ILE A 126 -6.30 -1.16 21.20
N MET A 127 -5.66 -1.76 22.21
CA MET A 127 -4.74 -2.88 22.00
C MET A 127 -5.44 -4.11 21.40
N HIS A 128 -6.75 -4.24 21.62
CA HIS A 128 -7.56 -5.37 21.16
C HIS A 128 -8.67 -4.97 20.17
N ALA A 129 -8.76 -3.70 19.81
CA ALA A 129 -9.77 -3.23 18.88
C ALA A 129 -9.35 -3.53 17.42
N GLY A 130 -10.33 -3.71 16.53
CA GLY A 130 -10.12 -3.94 15.11
C GLY A 130 -9.28 -2.86 14.43
N LEU A 131 -8.79 -3.13 13.22
CA LEU A 131 -7.81 -2.23 12.57
C LEU A 131 -8.41 -0.87 12.15
N ASN A 132 -9.72 -0.81 11.95
CA ASN A 132 -10.42 0.35 11.42
C ASN A 132 -11.40 0.90 12.47
N HIS A 133 -11.43 2.23 12.60
CA HIS A 133 -12.33 2.94 13.50
C HIS A 133 -12.85 4.21 12.84
N TYR A 134 -14.05 4.63 13.23
CA TYR A 134 -14.68 5.84 12.74
C TYR A 134 -14.99 6.78 13.89
N GLU A 135 -14.74 8.07 13.68
CA GLU A 135 -15.28 9.13 14.53
C GLU A 135 -16.69 9.49 14.05
N LEU A 136 -17.66 9.41 14.96
CA LEU A 136 -19.03 9.87 14.71
C LEU A 136 -19.12 11.38 14.88
N SER A 137 -20.20 11.98 14.36
CA SER A 137 -20.46 13.42 14.49
C SER A 137 -20.57 13.92 15.94
N ASP A 138 -20.80 13.03 16.89
CA ASP A 138 -20.85 13.33 18.33
C ASP A 138 -19.49 13.15 19.03
N GLY A 139 -18.42 12.90 18.26
CA GLY A 139 -17.04 12.74 18.73
C GLY A 139 -16.68 11.32 19.14
N ARG A 140 -17.64 10.40 19.28
CA ARG A 140 -17.34 9.02 19.70
C ARG A 140 -16.56 8.27 18.64
N ILE A 141 -15.59 7.48 19.07
CA ILE A 141 -14.84 6.56 18.21
C ILE A 141 -15.46 5.17 18.31
N ILE A 142 -15.82 4.59 17.15
CA ILE A 142 -16.45 3.28 17.05
C ILE A 142 -15.64 2.32 16.19
N GLU A 143 -15.72 1.03 16.50
CA GLU A 143 -15.12 -0.03 15.69
C GLU A 143 -15.91 -0.29 14.40
N HIS A 144 -15.19 -0.45 13.29
CA HIS A 144 -15.78 -0.57 11.94
C HIS A 144 -16.69 -1.79 11.74
N GLU A 145 -16.44 -2.89 12.47
CA GLU A 145 -17.15 -4.15 12.27
C GLU A 145 -18.52 -4.21 12.97
N HIS A 146 -18.87 -3.19 13.77
CA HIS A 146 -20.11 -3.19 14.55
C HIS A 146 -21.23 -2.41 13.88
N LEU A 147 -22.48 -2.82 14.15
CA LEU A 147 -23.68 -2.18 13.63
C LEU A 147 -23.73 -0.69 14.02
N LEU A 148 -23.97 0.19 13.04
CA LEU A 148 -24.10 1.65 13.21
C LEU A 148 -25.05 2.08 14.34
N TYR A 149 -26.10 1.29 14.61
CA TYR A 149 -27.13 1.64 15.60
C TYR A 149 -26.83 1.15 17.02
N LYS A 150 -25.88 0.20 17.18
CA LYS A 150 -25.37 -0.27 18.46
C LYS A 150 -23.86 -0.49 18.35
N PRO A 151 -23.10 0.60 18.09
CA PRO A 151 -21.68 0.48 17.84
C PRO A 151 -20.95 0.09 19.12
N HIS A 152 -19.87 -0.66 18.97
CA HIS A 152 -18.88 -0.80 20.03
C HIS A 152 -18.05 0.49 20.07
N VAL A 153 -18.25 1.28 21.12
CA VAL A 153 -17.53 2.53 21.34
C VAL A 153 -16.18 2.20 21.97
N VAL A 154 -15.10 2.46 21.24
CA VAL A 154 -13.73 2.18 21.69
C VAL A 154 -13.12 3.37 22.44
N ALA A 155 -13.62 4.58 22.19
CA ALA A 155 -13.24 5.78 22.92
C ALA A 155 -14.31 6.87 22.85
N PRO A 156 -14.42 7.73 23.88
CA PRO A 156 -15.41 8.81 23.91
C PRO A 156 -15.06 9.97 22.98
N THR A 157 -13.77 10.23 22.71
CA THR A 157 -13.30 11.28 21.79
C THR A 157 -11.99 10.90 21.11
N ALA A 158 -11.67 11.53 19.97
CA ALA A 158 -10.38 11.36 19.30
C ALA A 158 -9.18 11.66 20.22
N GLY A 159 -9.27 12.68 21.09
CA GLY A 159 -8.18 13.02 22.03
C GLY A 159 -7.90 11.99 23.12
N THR A 160 -8.86 11.11 23.41
CA THR A 160 -8.65 9.94 24.29
C THR A 160 -8.15 8.71 23.54
N TYR A 161 -8.18 8.76 22.21
CA TYR A 161 -7.91 7.64 21.29
C TYR A 161 -6.56 7.80 20.56
N ILE A 162 -6.17 9.03 20.21
CA ILE A 162 -4.95 9.41 19.50
C ILE A 162 -4.23 10.50 20.30
N ALA A 163 -2.97 10.25 20.66
CA ALA A 163 -2.20 11.12 21.57
C ALA A 163 -2.00 12.55 21.03
N ASP A 164 -2.01 12.72 19.71
CA ASP A 164 -1.81 13.96 18.98
C ASP A 164 -3.07 14.44 18.24
N ALA A 165 -4.26 14.01 18.68
CA ALA A 165 -5.50 14.46 18.07
C ALA A 165 -5.64 16.00 18.15
N PRO A 166 -6.09 16.67 17.07
CA PRO A 166 -6.41 18.08 17.11
C PRO A 166 -7.49 18.34 18.17
N LYS A 167 -7.36 19.47 18.88
CA LYS A 167 -8.32 19.93 19.88
C LYS A 167 -9.55 20.56 19.25
#